data_AF-A0A533TL25-F1
#
_entry.id   AF-A0A533TL25-F1
#
_cell.length_a   1.000
_cell.length_b   1.000
_cell.length_c   1.000
_cell.angle_alpha   90.00
_cell.angle_beta   90.00
_cell.angle_gamma   90.00
#
_symmetry.space_group_name_H-M   'P 1'
#
loop_
_entity.id
_entity.type
_entity.pdbx_description
1 polymer ?
#
loop_
_entity_poly.entity_id
_entity_poly.type
_entity_poly.pdbx_seq_one_letter_code
_entity_poly.pdbx_strand_id
1 'polypeptide(L)'
;MKFISRASCLRLCVALFFVSLSFVAVSTLSFAAQHSVGEQFGGGIVFYILQKGDPGYQRGEEHGLIAAPADVEVKGSIGIPGMYFWSSGQRKSMLKKDYAYVQIFNTSTAIGQGAENTKKILAKYPAATYPTTAAAVASLYNGGGFNDWYLPSKEELHKLYLNKAVVGGFADYDYWSSTENGALNAWVELFANGYQFIDNKMDADCVRPVRSF
;
A
#
# COMPACT_ATOMS: atom_id res chain seq x y z
N MET A 1 -0.82 59.39 88.08
CA MET A 1 -0.93 58.04 88.65
C MET A 1 -2.32 57.49 88.31
N LYS A 2 -2.40 56.39 87.52
CA LYS A 2 -3.59 55.62 87.10
C LYS A 2 -4.58 56.35 86.16
N PHE A 3 -5.27 55.77 85.17
CA PHE A 3 -5.18 54.55 84.34
C PHE A 3 -6.36 54.67 83.32
N ILE A 4 -6.16 54.26 82.05
CA ILE A 4 -7.10 53.53 81.13
C ILE A 4 -8.41 54.27 80.73
N SER A 5 -8.87 54.32 79.47
CA SER A 5 -9.11 53.17 78.58
C SER A 5 -9.12 53.49 77.08
N ARG A 6 -8.67 52.48 76.32
CA ARG A 6 -8.71 52.36 74.86
C ARG A 6 -10.11 51.96 74.38
N ALA A 7 -10.61 52.60 73.34
CA ALA A 7 -11.48 51.98 72.37
C ALA A 7 -10.65 51.73 71.11
N SER A 8 -10.59 50.49 70.61
CA SER A 8 -9.97 50.19 69.32
C SER A 8 -10.80 49.15 68.59
N CYS A 9 -11.24 49.58 67.42
CA CYS A 9 -12.16 48.98 66.49
C CYS A 9 -11.62 47.68 65.88
N LEU A 10 -12.58 46.82 65.57
CA LEU A 10 -12.55 45.59 64.79
C LEU A 10 -11.47 45.55 63.67
N ARG A 11 -10.66 44.48 63.63
CA ARG A 11 -9.86 44.11 62.46
C ARG A 11 -10.32 42.74 61.96
N LEU A 12 -10.92 42.70 60.77
CA LEU A 12 -11.03 41.48 59.98
C LEU A 12 -10.89 41.87 58.51
N CYS A 13 -9.69 41.69 57.94
CA CYS A 13 -9.47 41.72 56.51
C CYS A 13 -9.08 40.30 56.07
N VAL A 14 -10.01 39.61 55.43
CA VAL A 14 -9.75 38.29 54.82
C VAL A 14 -9.17 38.55 53.44
N ALA A 15 -7.88 38.26 53.25
CA ALA A 15 -7.25 38.24 51.94
C ALA A 15 -7.39 36.85 51.32
N LEU A 16 -8.24 36.73 50.30
CA LEU A 16 -8.37 35.52 49.47
C LEU A 16 -7.31 35.56 48.36
N PHE A 17 -6.28 34.72 48.46
CA PHE A 17 -5.36 34.44 47.36
C PHE A 17 -5.96 33.39 46.43
N PHE A 18 -6.41 33.81 45.24
CA PHE A 18 -6.74 32.88 44.16
C PHE A 18 -5.43 32.44 43.48
N VAL A 19 -4.95 31.24 43.78
CA VAL A 19 -3.90 30.60 42.99
C VAL A 19 -4.57 29.99 41.76
N SER A 20 -4.41 30.63 40.61
CA SER A 20 -4.83 30.05 39.33
C SER A 20 -3.88 28.90 38.97
N LEU A 21 -4.36 27.66 39.13
CA LEU A 21 -3.67 26.48 38.65
C LEU A 21 -3.89 26.39 37.13
N SER A 22 -2.96 26.95 36.36
CA SER A 22 -2.95 26.79 34.90
C SER A 22 -2.61 25.33 34.57
N PHE A 23 -3.61 24.51 34.27
CA PHE A 23 -3.40 23.22 33.62
C PHE A 23 -2.92 23.49 32.20
N VAL A 24 -1.60 23.47 31.99
CA VAL A 24 -1.04 23.33 30.65
C VAL A 24 -1.19 21.86 30.29
N ALA A 25 -2.20 21.54 29.48
CA ALA A 25 -2.28 20.24 28.84
C ALA A 25 -1.13 20.16 27.83
N VAL A 26 -0.05 19.48 28.21
CA VAL A 26 0.98 19.06 27.27
C VAL A 26 0.36 17.94 26.46
N SER A 27 -0.20 18.27 25.29
CA SER A 27 -0.52 17.27 24.28
C SER A 27 0.80 16.63 23.86
N THR A 28 1.05 15.40 24.29
CA THR A 28 2.11 14.60 23.71
C THR A 28 1.77 14.41 22.24
N LEU A 29 2.49 15.10 21.35
CA LEU A 29 2.51 14.72 19.95
C LEU A 29 3.09 13.31 19.92
N SER A 30 2.22 12.31 19.74
CA SER A 30 2.66 10.98 19.36
C SER A 30 3.27 11.11 17.98
N PHE A 31 4.60 11.22 17.90
CA PHE A 31 5.28 11.06 16.63
C PHE A 31 5.09 9.57 16.26
N ALA A 32 4.31 9.28 15.22
CA ALA A 32 4.36 7.95 14.63
C ALA A 32 5.83 7.64 14.32
N ALA A 33 6.29 6.43 14.62
CA ALA A 33 7.64 6.02 14.26
C ALA A 33 7.77 6.19 12.74
N GLN A 34 8.76 7.00 12.31
CA GLN A 34 8.97 7.30 10.90
C GLN A 34 9.62 6.10 10.22
N HIS A 35 8.98 5.56 9.20
CA HIS A 35 9.47 4.42 8.43
C HIS A 35 10.53 4.85 7.42
N SER A 36 11.45 3.93 7.12
CA SER A 36 12.55 4.15 6.17
C SER A 36 12.47 3.18 5.00
N VAL A 37 12.84 3.63 3.81
CA VAL A 37 13.00 2.74 2.65
C VAL A 37 14.06 1.68 2.96
N GLY A 38 13.72 0.41 2.75
CA GLY A 38 14.52 -0.77 3.10
C GLY A 38 14.19 -1.39 4.47
N GLU A 39 13.35 -0.76 5.27
CA GLU A 39 12.89 -1.31 6.55
C GLU A 39 11.99 -2.53 6.35
N GLN A 40 12.17 -3.56 7.18
CA GLN A 40 11.19 -4.64 7.30
C GLN A 40 10.00 -4.17 8.12
N PHE A 41 8.85 -4.02 7.47
CA PHE A 41 7.61 -3.57 8.08
C PHE A 41 6.41 -4.19 7.38
N GLY A 42 5.32 -4.40 8.12
CA GLY A 42 4.06 -4.87 7.57
C GLY A 42 4.14 -6.19 6.78
N GLY A 43 5.06 -7.10 7.14
CA GLY A 43 5.24 -8.38 6.45
C GLY A 43 6.07 -8.33 5.16
N GLY A 44 6.67 -7.18 4.84
CA GLY A 44 7.53 -7.00 3.68
C GLY A 44 8.60 -5.94 3.91
N ILE A 45 9.01 -5.28 2.83
CA ILE A 45 10.05 -4.24 2.83
C ILE A 45 9.43 -2.93 2.34
N VAL A 46 9.55 -1.86 3.13
CA VAL A 46 9.15 -0.51 2.72
C VAL A 46 10.01 -0.10 1.53
N PHE A 47 9.39 0.18 0.38
CA PHE A 47 10.12 0.59 -0.82
C PHE A 47 9.83 2.02 -1.25
N TYR A 48 8.77 2.62 -0.70
CA TYR A 48 8.40 3.99 -1.03
C TYR A 48 7.66 4.66 0.13
N ILE A 49 8.03 5.89 0.43
CA ILE A 49 7.28 6.79 1.33
C ILE A 49 6.67 7.88 0.45
N LEU A 50 5.36 8.11 0.59
CA LEU A 50 4.65 9.09 -0.23
C LEU A 50 5.24 10.49 -0.01
N GLN A 51 5.41 11.21 -1.11
CA GLN A 51 5.97 12.55 -1.15
C GLN A 51 4.88 13.58 -1.44
N LYS A 52 5.14 14.84 -1.10
CA LYS A 52 4.24 15.94 -1.45
C LYS A 52 4.00 15.96 -2.96
N GLY A 53 2.74 15.77 -3.36
CA GLY A 53 2.33 15.70 -4.76
C GLY A 53 1.85 14.31 -5.17
N ASP A 54 2.18 13.26 -4.40
CA ASP A 54 1.63 11.94 -4.63
C ASP A 54 0.14 11.89 -4.22
N PRO A 55 -0.71 11.19 -4.98
CA PRO A 55 -2.06 10.86 -4.54
C PRO A 55 -2.01 10.13 -3.18
N GLY A 56 -2.81 10.60 -2.23
CA GLY A 56 -2.85 10.05 -0.87
C GLY A 56 -1.86 10.69 0.12
N TYR A 57 -0.93 11.54 -0.34
CA TYR A 57 -0.05 12.28 0.58
C TYR A 57 -0.86 13.25 1.45
N GLN A 58 -0.64 13.20 2.77
CA GLN A 58 -1.22 14.10 3.75
C GLN A 58 -0.12 14.70 4.63
N ARG A 59 -0.16 16.03 4.84
CA ARG A 59 0.88 16.70 5.63
C ARG A 59 0.79 16.28 7.09
N GLY A 60 1.88 15.71 7.61
CA GLY A 60 1.97 15.28 9.00
C GLY A 60 1.54 13.83 9.24
N GLU A 61 1.13 13.14 8.18
CA GLU A 61 0.92 11.69 8.18
C GLU A 61 1.99 11.03 7.31
N GLU A 62 2.41 9.84 7.71
CA GLU A 62 3.27 9.01 6.89
C GLU A 62 2.41 7.93 6.23
N HIS A 63 2.48 7.88 4.90
CA HIS A 63 1.88 6.84 4.09
C HIS A 63 2.98 6.26 3.22
N GLY A 64 2.90 4.96 2.91
CA GLY A 64 3.92 4.32 2.10
C GLY A 64 3.47 3.07 1.39
N LEU A 65 4.42 2.47 0.67
CA LEU A 65 4.24 1.21 -0.03
C LEU A 65 5.28 0.20 0.44
N ILE A 66 4.82 -1.03 0.63
CA ILE A 66 5.59 -2.18 1.08
C ILE A 66 5.53 -3.23 -0.02
N ALA A 67 6.67 -3.83 -0.35
CA ALA A 67 6.76 -4.93 -1.29
C ALA A 67 6.98 -6.24 -0.54
N ALA A 68 6.47 -7.34 -1.09
CA ALA A 68 6.86 -8.65 -0.62
C ALA A 68 8.40 -8.82 -0.75
N PRO A 69 9.04 -9.60 0.13
CA PRO A 69 10.50 -9.81 0.08
C PRO A 69 10.95 -10.67 -1.11
N ALA A 70 10.02 -11.36 -1.78
CA ALA A 70 10.29 -12.19 -2.95
C ALA A 70 9.05 -12.22 -3.87
N ASP A 71 9.25 -12.66 -5.11
CA ASP A 71 8.16 -12.90 -6.07
C ASP A 71 7.26 -14.03 -5.60
N VAL A 72 5.98 -14.00 -6.01
CA VAL A 72 5.06 -15.08 -5.61
C VAL A 72 5.37 -16.35 -6.38
N GLU A 73 5.55 -17.44 -5.65
CA GLU A 73 5.61 -18.79 -6.21
C GLU A 73 4.44 -19.64 -5.69
N VAL A 74 3.44 -19.87 -6.55
CA VAL A 74 2.31 -20.76 -6.27
C VAL A 74 2.51 -22.08 -7.01
N LYS A 75 2.44 -23.20 -6.27
CA LYS A 75 2.46 -24.54 -6.87
C LYS A 75 1.26 -24.73 -7.79
N GLY A 76 1.50 -25.23 -9.00
CA GLY A 76 0.45 -25.48 -9.98
C GLY A 76 0.15 -24.31 -10.92
N SER A 77 1.04 -23.32 -11.03
CA SER A 77 0.97 -22.35 -12.13
C SER A 77 1.01 -23.08 -13.49
N ILE A 78 0.13 -22.67 -14.40
CA ILE A 78 0.11 -23.19 -15.77
C ILE A 78 1.11 -22.38 -16.57
N GLY A 79 2.24 -22.98 -16.97
CA GLY A 79 3.29 -22.32 -17.73
C GLY A 79 4.64 -22.37 -17.03
N ILE A 80 5.35 -21.23 -16.99
CA ILE A 80 6.65 -21.11 -16.35
C ILE A 80 6.44 -20.93 -14.83
N PRO A 81 7.07 -21.75 -13.97
CA PRO A 81 7.01 -21.57 -12.52
C PRO A 81 7.39 -20.14 -12.11
N GLY A 82 6.60 -19.52 -11.23
CA GLY A 82 6.82 -18.13 -10.77
C GLY A 82 6.29 -17.03 -11.71
N MET A 83 5.70 -17.39 -12.85
CA MET A 83 5.11 -16.43 -13.80
C MET A 83 3.63 -16.71 -14.03
N TYR A 84 2.85 -15.66 -14.26
CA TYR A 84 1.39 -15.73 -14.29
C TYR A 84 0.82 -14.90 -15.42
N PHE A 85 -0.29 -15.37 -16.00
CA PHE A 85 -1.11 -14.53 -16.86
C PHE A 85 -1.77 -13.42 -16.04
N TRP A 86 -1.96 -12.25 -16.64
CA TRP A 86 -2.43 -11.06 -15.93
C TRP A 86 -3.75 -11.27 -15.17
N SER A 87 -4.85 -11.52 -15.89
CA SER A 87 -6.15 -11.91 -15.34
C SER A 87 -7.05 -12.55 -16.40
N SER A 88 -7.33 -11.80 -17.48
CA SER A 88 -8.15 -12.22 -18.63
C SER A 88 -7.39 -13.02 -19.68
N GLY A 89 -6.10 -13.31 -19.46
CA GLY A 89 -5.25 -14.12 -20.32
C GLY A 89 -5.56 -15.61 -20.28
N GLN A 90 -6.83 -15.97 -20.37
CA GLN A 90 -7.24 -17.36 -20.27
C GLN A 90 -7.55 -17.90 -21.66
N ARG A 91 -6.91 -19.02 -22.00
CA ARG A 91 -7.17 -19.71 -23.26
C ARG A 91 -8.68 -19.98 -23.36
N LYS A 92 -9.27 -19.65 -24.52
CA LYS A 92 -10.66 -19.95 -24.86
C LYS A 92 -10.94 -21.42 -24.51
N SER A 93 -11.71 -21.66 -23.46
CA SER A 93 -12.15 -23.01 -23.12
C SER A 93 -13.59 -23.21 -23.56
N MET A 94 -13.86 -24.36 -24.17
CA MET A 94 -15.21 -24.71 -24.63
C MET A 94 -16.18 -24.95 -23.45
N LEU A 95 -15.68 -24.99 -22.22
CA LEU A 95 -16.44 -25.35 -21.02
C LEU A 95 -16.86 -24.17 -20.13
N LYS A 96 -16.28 -22.97 -20.26
CA LYS A 96 -16.79 -21.76 -19.59
C LYS A 96 -17.14 -20.71 -20.62
N LYS A 97 -18.23 -19.98 -20.42
CA LYS A 97 -18.75 -19.02 -21.41
C LYS A 97 -18.21 -17.60 -21.20
N ASP A 98 -17.51 -17.36 -20.08
CA ASP A 98 -16.97 -16.04 -19.69
C ASP A 98 -15.54 -15.76 -20.23
N TYR A 99 -15.03 -16.60 -21.14
CA TYR A 99 -13.64 -16.55 -21.64
C TYR A 99 -13.38 -15.53 -22.77
N ALA A 100 -14.22 -14.52 -22.95
CA ALA A 100 -13.89 -13.47 -23.89
C ALA A 100 -12.85 -12.54 -23.27
N TYR A 101 -11.94 -12.00 -24.07
CA TYR A 101 -11.04 -10.91 -23.72
C TYR A 101 -11.83 -9.69 -23.21
N VAL A 102 -12.25 -9.72 -21.94
CA VAL A 102 -13.10 -8.69 -21.37
C VAL A 102 -12.21 -7.65 -20.72
N GLN A 103 -12.34 -6.44 -21.24
CA GLN A 103 -11.79 -5.24 -20.63
C GLN A 103 -12.44 -5.03 -19.25
N ILE A 104 -11.63 -4.82 -18.22
CA ILE A 104 -12.08 -4.46 -16.87
C ILE A 104 -12.67 -3.05 -16.85
N PHE A 105 -12.13 -2.17 -17.69
CA PHE A 105 -12.39 -0.72 -17.77
C PHE A 105 -11.91 0.04 -16.52
N ASN A 106 -11.48 1.28 -16.73
CA ASN A 106 -11.21 2.27 -15.66
C ASN A 106 -10.22 1.81 -14.56
N THR A 107 -9.21 0.99 -14.88
CA THR A 107 -8.01 0.92 -14.04
C THR A 107 -7.20 2.21 -14.19
N SER A 108 -6.49 2.61 -13.13
CA SER A 108 -5.64 3.81 -13.13
C SER A 108 -4.16 3.44 -13.12
N THR A 109 -3.31 4.31 -13.67
CA THR A 109 -1.85 4.16 -13.60
C THR A 109 -1.30 4.61 -12.24
N ALA A 110 -1.97 5.54 -11.58
CA ALA A 110 -1.39 6.37 -10.52
C ALA A 110 -0.97 5.58 -9.26
N ILE A 111 -0.08 6.19 -8.47
CA ILE A 111 0.27 5.71 -7.13
C ILE A 111 -0.99 5.64 -6.26
N GLY A 112 -1.11 4.60 -5.42
CA GLY A 112 -2.28 4.36 -4.56
C GLY A 112 -3.46 3.72 -5.31
N GLN A 113 -3.25 3.20 -6.52
CA GLN A 113 -4.32 2.60 -7.32
C GLN A 113 -4.21 1.11 -7.51
N GLY A 114 -3.09 0.47 -7.16
CA GLY A 114 -2.95 -0.98 -7.31
C GLY A 114 -4.02 -1.77 -6.56
N ALA A 115 -4.37 -1.33 -5.34
CA ALA A 115 -5.42 -1.97 -4.53
C ALA A 115 -6.79 -1.95 -5.23
N GLU A 116 -7.25 -0.77 -5.65
CA GLU A 116 -8.55 -0.62 -6.31
C GLU A 116 -8.57 -1.23 -7.72
N ASN A 117 -7.46 -1.18 -8.45
CA ASN A 117 -7.32 -1.89 -9.73
C ASN A 117 -7.43 -3.41 -9.53
N THR A 118 -6.68 -3.96 -8.58
CA THR A 118 -6.68 -5.39 -8.25
C THR A 118 -8.08 -5.84 -7.84
N LYS A 119 -8.78 -5.06 -7.02
CA LYS A 119 -10.17 -5.30 -6.63
C LYS A 119 -11.12 -5.34 -7.83
N LYS A 120 -11.01 -4.39 -8.78
CA LYS A 120 -11.80 -4.39 -10.02
C LYS A 120 -11.53 -5.62 -10.87
N ILE A 121 -10.26 -6.00 -11.00
CA ILE A 121 -9.86 -7.23 -11.72
C ILE A 121 -10.52 -8.45 -11.07
N LEU A 122 -10.42 -8.59 -9.75
CA LEU A 122 -10.94 -9.74 -9.01
C LEU A 122 -12.48 -9.78 -8.93
N ALA A 123 -13.16 -8.63 -9.03
CA ALA A 123 -14.61 -8.60 -9.18
C ALA A 123 -15.07 -9.30 -10.46
N LYS A 124 -14.27 -9.22 -11.53
CA LYS A 124 -14.54 -9.89 -12.81
C LYS A 124 -13.95 -11.29 -12.90
N TYR A 125 -12.75 -11.48 -12.36
CA TYR A 125 -12.01 -12.73 -12.35
C TYR A 125 -11.66 -13.12 -10.92
N PRO A 126 -12.62 -13.70 -10.16
CA PRO A 126 -12.42 -14.00 -8.75
C PRO A 126 -11.29 -15.00 -8.52
N ALA A 127 -10.48 -14.75 -7.49
CA ALA A 127 -9.36 -15.62 -7.11
C ALA A 127 -9.81 -17.07 -6.84
N ALA A 128 -11.00 -17.28 -6.29
CA ALA A 128 -11.56 -18.61 -6.07
C ALA A 128 -11.77 -19.43 -7.36
N THR A 129 -12.04 -18.74 -8.49
CA THR A 129 -12.26 -19.37 -9.80
C THR A 129 -10.98 -19.41 -10.62
N TYR A 130 -10.09 -18.42 -10.41
CA TYR A 130 -8.88 -18.18 -11.19
C TYR A 130 -7.65 -17.93 -10.29
N PRO A 131 -7.27 -18.91 -9.45
CA PRO A 131 -6.31 -18.71 -8.36
C PRO A 131 -4.87 -18.49 -8.82
N THR A 132 -4.55 -18.77 -10.09
CA THR A 132 -3.20 -18.68 -10.66
C THR A 132 -3.07 -17.51 -11.65
N THR A 133 -3.83 -16.44 -11.47
CA THR A 133 -3.67 -15.19 -12.24
C THR A 133 -2.87 -14.17 -11.43
N ALA A 134 -2.23 -13.20 -12.08
CA ALA A 134 -1.35 -12.24 -11.42
C ALA A 134 -2.05 -11.48 -10.28
N ALA A 135 -3.25 -10.98 -10.52
CA ALA A 135 -4.05 -10.31 -9.50
C ALA A 135 -4.45 -11.26 -8.35
N ALA A 136 -4.81 -12.51 -8.66
CA ALA A 136 -5.19 -13.49 -7.65
C ALA A 136 -4.02 -13.85 -6.75
N VAL A 137 -2.87 -14.21 -7.32
CA VAL A 137 -1.69 -14.61 -6.53
C VAL A 137 -1.14 -13.46 -5.69
N ALA A 138 -1.22 -12.23 -6.20
CA ALA A 138 -0.87 -11.04 -5.41
C ALA A 138 -1.85 -10.84 -4.23
N SER A 139 -3.17 -10.97 -4.48
CA SER A 139 -4.19 -10.79 -3.43
C SER A 139 -4.24 -11.91 -2.39
N LEU A 140 -3.83 -13.12 -2.76
CA LEU A 140 -3.79 -14.29 -1.89
C LEU A 140 -2.47 -14.38 -1.10
N TYR A 141 -1.48 -13.57 -1.44
CA TYR A 141 -0.24 -13.50 -0.69
C TYR A 141 -0.54 -13.04 0.74
N ASN A 142 0.02 -13.75 1.72
CA ASN A 142 -0.26 -13.55 3.14
C ASN A 142 1.04 -13.32 3.94
N GLY A 143 1.96 -12.54 3.36
CA GLY A 143 3.21 -12.17 4.01
C GLY A 143 2.95 -11.43 5.31
N GLY A 144 3.57 -11.88 6.41
CA GLY A 144 3.40 -11.29 7.74
C GLY A 144 1.99 -11.39 8.33
N GLY A 145 1.10 -12.23 7.78
CA GLY A 145 -0.28 -12.37 8.26
C GLY A 145 -1.26 -11.31 7.74
N PHE A 146 -0.83 -10.49 6.77
CA PHE A 146 -1.66 -9.46 6.15
C PHE A 146 -2.39 -9.97 4.92
N ASN A 147 -3.62 -9.48 4.68
CA ASN A 147 -4.51 -9.92 3.61
C ASN A 147 -4.92 -8.80 2.64
N ASP A 148 -4.26 -7.65 2.74
CA ASP A 148 -4.47 -6.44 1.95
C ASP A 148 -3.39 -6.25 0.87
N TRP A 149 -2.69 -7.34 0.52
CA TRP A 149 -1.75 -7.35 -0.59
C TRP A 149 -2.48 -7.25 -1.94
N TYR A 150 -1.83 -6.62 -2.91
CA TYR A 150 -2.39 -6.38 -4.24
C TYR A 150 -1.31 -6.34 -5.32
N LEU A 151 -1.72 -6.44 -6.58
CA LEU A 151 -0.86 -6.25 -7.73
C LEU A 151 -0.64 -4.73 -7.92
N PRO A 152 0.60 -4.22 -7.99
CA PRO A 152 0.88 -2.78 -8.03
C PRO A 152 0.31 -2.12 -9.29
N SER A 153 -0.14 -0.87 -9.23
CA SER A 153 -0.40 -0.07 -10.44
C SER A 153 0.90 0.20 -11.21
N LYS A 154 0.78 0.69 -12.45
CA LYS A 154 1.93 1.03 -13.29
C LYS A 154 2.94 1.93 -12.58
N GLU A 155 2.49 3.01 -11.92
CA GLU A 155 3.40 3.93 -11.25
C GLU A 155 3.94 3.37 -9.93
N GLU A 156 3.17 2.51 -9.21
CA GLU A 156 3.68 1.80 -8.02
C GLU A 156 4.76 0.79 -8.40
N LEU A 157 4.58 0.08 -9.53
CA LEU A 157 5.58 -0.83 -10.07
C LEU A 157 6.86 -0.09 -10.45
N HIS A 158 6.75 1.11 -11.02
CA HIS A 158 7.92 1.93 -11.33
C HIS A 158 8.67 2.37 -10.07
N LYS A 159 7.94 2.79 -9.02
CA LYS A 159 8.57 3.08 -7.72
C LYS A 159 9.28 1.87 -7.14
N LEU A 160 8.72 0.68 -7.35
CA LEU A 160 9.34 -0.57 -6.93
C LEU A 160 10.61 -0.86 -7.73
N TYR A 161 10.59 -0.71 -9.06
CA TYR A 161 11.77 -0.86 -9.92
C TYR A 161 12.91 0.07 -9.49
N LEU A 162 12.61 1.36 -9.26
CA LEU A 162 13.60 2.34 -8.80
C LEU A 162 14.26 1.95 -7.46
N ASN A 163 13.56 1.15 -6.64
CA ASN A 163 14.03 0.67 -5.35
C ASN A 163 14.34 -0.84 -5.34
N LYS A 164 14.43 -1.48 -6.52
CA LYS A 164 14.59 -2.94 -6.63
C LYS A 164 15.84 -3.47 -5.93
N ALA A 165 16.91 -2.67 -5.92
CA ALA A 165 18.17 -3.02 -5.27
C ALA A 165 18.04 -3.05 -3.74
N VAL A 166 17.16 -2.22 -3.17
CA VAL A 166 16.91 -2.16 -1.72
C VAL A 166 16.00 -3.31 -1.29
N VAL A 167 14.96 -3.60 -2.07
CA VAL A 167 13.99 -4.67 -1.76
C VAL A 167 14.60 -6.06 -2.05
N GLY A 168 15.29 -6.22 -3.18
CA GLY A 168 15.92 -7.47 -3.57
C GLY A 168 14.96 -8.57 -4.08
N GLY A 169 15.56 -9.70 -4.46
CA GLY A 169 14.84 -10.91 -4.87
C GLY A 169 14.15 -10.83 -6.24
N PHE A 170 14.53 -9.86 -7.09
CA PHE A 170 13.97 -9.73 -8.45
C PHE A 170 14.79 -10.48 -9.48
N ALA A 171 14.09 -11.02 -10.47
CA ALA A 171 14.69 -11.46 -11.73
C ALA A 171 14.75 -10.30 -12.74
N ASP A 172 15.60 -10.42 -13.75
CA ASP A 172 15.67 -9.47 -14.87
C ASP A 172 14.61 -9.80 -15.94
N TYR A 173 13.37 -10.02 -15.51
CA TYR A 173 12.20 -10.31 -16.36
C TYR A 173 11.17 -9.18 -16.31
N ASP A 174 10.09 -9.36 -17.07
CA ASP A 174 8.93 -8.50 -17.05
C ASP A 174 8.08 -8.75 -15.80
N TYR A 175 7.51 -7.67 -15.25
CA TYR A 175 6.64 -7.71 -14.09
C TYR A 175 5.30 -7.09 -14.42
N TRP A 176 4.22 -7.78 -14.06
CA TRP A 176 2.87 -7.26 -14.24
C TRP A 176 2.57 -6.08 -13.30
N SER A 177 1.97 -5.03 -13.85
CA SER A 177 1.18 -4.08 -13.08
C SER A 177 -0.30 -4.42 -13.16
N SER A 178 -1.14 -3.92 -12.25
CA SER A 178 -2.61 -4.02 -12.29
C SER A 178 -3.26 -3.04 -13.27
N THR A 179 -2.49 -2.32 -14.08
CA THR A 179 -3.02 -1.29 -14.97
C THR A 179 -3.32 -1.88 -16.35
N GLU A 180 -4.59 -1.86 -16.72
CA GLU A 180 -5.09 -2.35 -18.01
C GLU A 180 -4.77 -1.38 -19.16
N ASN A 181 -4.46 -1.91 -20.35
CA ASN A 181 -4.37 -1.17 -21.61
C ASN A 181 -5.30 -1.76 -22.67
N GLY A 182 -6.54 -2.03 -22.28
CA GLY A 182 -7.58 -2.59 -23.13
C GLY A 182 -7.85 -4.08 -22.91
N ALA A 183 -8.74 -4.63 -23.73
CA ALA A 183 -9.22 -6.01 -23.62
C ALA A 183 -8.09 -7.07 -23.61
N LEU A 184 -7.07 -6.86 -24.44
CA LEU A 184 -6.01 -7.84 -24.69
C LEU A 184 -4.72 -7.59 -23.91
N ASN A 185 -4.46 -6.36 -23.47
CA ASN A 185 -3.14 -5.98 -23.03
C ASN A 185 -3.14 -5.25 -21.69
N ALA A 186 -2.04 -5.33 -20.95
CA ALA A 186 -1.82 -4.63 -19.69
C ALA A 186 -0.38 -4.10 -19.63
N TRP A 187 -0.13 -3.21 -18.68
CA TRP A 187 1.20 -2.61 -18.51
C TRP A 187 2.13 -3.52 -17.72
N VAL A 188 3.35 -3.67 -18.23
CA VAL A 188 4.47 -4.33 -17.57
C VAL A 188 5.64 -3.36 -17.41
N GLU A 189 6.59 -3.75 -16.58
CA GLU A 189 7.91 -3.14 -16.50
C GLU A 189 8.99 -4.21 -16.55
N LEU A 190 9.96 -4.04 -17.46
CA LEU A 190 11.12 -4.90 -17.55
C LEU A 190 12.10 -4.55 -16.44
N PHE A 191 12.26 -5.44 -15.46
CA PHE A 191 13.13 -5.15 -14.32
C PHE A 191 14.61 -5.17 -14.68
N ALA A 192 15.01 -5.62 -15.86
CA ALA A 192 16.40 -5.50 -16.34
C ALA A 192 16.83 -4.02 -16.50
N ASN A 193 15.92 -3.13 -16.93
CA ASN A 193 16.27 -1.75 -17.32
C ASN A 193 15.19 -0.69 -17.05
N GLY A 194 14.03 -1.06 -16.50
CA GLY A 194 12.94 -0.14 -16.16
C GLY A 194 12.10 0.28 -17.36
N TYR A 195 12.23 -0.41 -18.49
CA TYR A 195 11.41 -0.11 -19.65
C TYR A 195 9.96 -0.55 -19.42
N GLN A 196 9.03 0.40 -19.49
CA GLN A 196 7.61 0.14 -19.38
C GLN A 196 6.96 0.02 -20.75
N PHE A 197 6.22 -1.06 -20.95
CA PHE A 197 5.51 -1.32 -22.20
C PHE A 197 4.22 -2.08 -21.94
N ILE A 198 3.49 -2.32 -23.02
CA ILE A 198 2.21 -3.01 -23.00
C ILE A 198 2.47 -4.43 -23.47
N ASP A 199 2.08 -5.40 -22.66
CA ASP A 199 2.21 -6.81 -23.00
C ASP A 199 0.85 -7.51 -23.09
N ASN A 200 0.81 -8.63 -23.81
CA ASN A 200 -0.38 -9.43 -24.00
C ASN A 200 -0.71 -10.12 -22.68
N LYS A 201 -1.96 -10.02 -22.25
CA LYS A 201 -2.40 -10.62 -20.98
C LYS A 201 -2.28 -12.16 -20.98
N MET A 202 -2.15 -12.78 -22.16
CA MET A 202 -1.88 -14.21 -22.36
C MET A 202 -0.42 -14.61 -22.15
N ASP A 203 0.49 -13.66 -22.04
CA ASP A 203 1.88 -13.91 -21.70
C ASP A 203 2.03 -13.95 -20.17
N ALA A 204 3.03 -14.69 -19.73
CA ALA A 204 3.23 -14.98 -18.32
C ALA A 204 4.42 -14.16 -17.82
N ASP A 205 4.17 -13.28 -16.85
CA ASP A 205 5.17 -12.39 -16.27
C ASP A 205 5.25 -12.56 -14.75
N CYS A 206 6.33 -12.03 -14.17
CA CYS A 206 6.57 -12.08 -12.73
C CYS A 206 5.58 -11.20 -11.97
N VAL A 207 5.35 -11.56 -10.70
CA VAL A 207 4.43 -10.86 -9.81
C VAL A 207 5.10 -10.59 -8.47
N ARG A 208 5.22 -9.30 -8.14
CA ARG A 208 5.59 -8.84 -6.81
C ARG A 208 4.38 -8.20 -6.12
N PRO A 209 3.81 -8.82 -5.08
CA PRO A 209 2.73 -8.22 -4.30
C PRO A 209 3.24 -6.98 -3.58
N VAL A 210 2.41 -5.96 -3.53
CA VAL A 210 2.64 -4.77 -2.72
C VAL A 210 1.43 -4.51 -1.82
N ARG A 211 1.62 -3.71 -0.78
CA ARG A 211 0.55 -3.18 0.07
C ARG A 211 0.87 -1.75 0.50
N SER A 212 -0.14 -1.01 0.93
CA SER A 212 0.00 0.34 1.48
C SER A 212 -0.09 0.33 3.00
N PHE A 213 0.48 1.34 3.64
CA PHE A 213 0.29 1.65 5.07
C PHE A 213 0.10 3.14 5.27
#